data_AF-A0AAE3VWX6-F1
#
_entry.id   AF-A0AAE3VWX6-F1
#
_cell.length_a   1.000
_cell.length_b   1.000
_cell.length_c   1.000
_cell.angle_alpha   90.00
_cell.angle_beta   90.00
_cell.angle_gamma   90.00
#
_symmetry.space_group_name_H-M   'P 1'
#
loop_
_entity.id
_entity.type
_entity.pdbx_description
1 polymer ?
#
loop_
_entity_poly.entity_id
_entity_poly.type
_entity_poly.pdbx_seq_one_letter_code
_entity_poly.pdbx_strand_id
1 'polypeptide(L)'
;MIRRVLTTALAAVLLAGCTPGAEKQPPEDLTGPAATLRVLAGSELADMEPILADAAKATGVTVDLEFTGSLEGAEKVAAGAAYDAVWFSSNRYLEMEPAAKSRLGPSERIMSSPVVLGLRASTAARLGWANRAVTWSEIAAAASRRDFTFAMTDPAASNTGFSTLVAVASAIDGSGRALDAAAIERVSEPVNGFFTAHALTAGSSDWLAGEFVARNRELDGLFTYESSLVALNRAGTLPEQLTIVYPADGVVTADYPLTVLADAPDAARDAHRRLTSWLRGADVQRRIGEDTARRPALPGVPLPAGLPESPVELPFPETRASLRALLTAYNDELRRPSRTVYVLDVSGSMDGDRIRALKAALSGLTGVNTSLTGEFCRFRSREDVVLLPFSQTPQAARSFTVDAADAQPSRDAIRDAIGALQAGGDTAVYDSLIAAYDSLDAAAGRDRFVSIVLMTDGESNQGRDLAAFKDFVARRDGAAVPVFPILFGEAAEQEMTEVAAITRGQTWDARNGDLTRAFCQIRGYQ
;
A
#
# COMPACT_ATOMS: atom_id res chain seq x y z
N MET A 1 -83.95 37.24 -8.88
CA MET A 1 -83.22 36.39 -9.85
C MET A 1 -82.65 37.30 -10.94
N ILE A 2 -81.40 37.73 -10.79
CA ILE A 2 -80.72 38.67 -11.69
C ILE A 2 -79.72 37.88 -12.55
N ARG A 3 -79.91 37.94 -13.88
CA ARG A 3 -79.01 37.43 -14.91
C ARG A 3 -77.69 38.20 -14.87
N ARG A 4 -76.55 37.49 -14.92
CA ARG A 4 -75.27 38.05 -15.37
C ARG A 4 -74.69 37.14 -16.45
N VAL A 5 -74.50 37.74 -17.61
CA VAL A 5 -73.77 37.24 -18.78
C VAL A 5 -72.29 37.43 -18.48
N LEU A 6 -71.48 36.36 -18.61
CA LEU A 6 -70.02 36.44 -18.57
C LEU A 6 -69.50 36.40 -20.02
N THR A 7 -68.82 37.47 -20.41
CA THR A 7 -68.01 37.59 -21.62
C THR A 7 -66.62 37.01 -21.35
N THR A 8 -66.19 36.08 -22.21
CA THR A 8 -64.84 35.50 -22.28
C THR A 8 -63.84 36.53 -22.82
N ALA A 9 -62.76 36.79 -22.09
CA ALA A 9 -61.58 37.52 -22.58
C ALA A 9 -60.40 36.55 -22.72
N LEU A 10 -59.85 36.47 -23.93
CA LEU A 10 -58.69 35.67 -24.31
C LEU A 10 -57.42 36.48 -24.05
N ALA A 11 -56.56 36.02 -23.13
CA ALA A 11 -55.26 36.63 -22.85
C ALA A 11 -54.15 35.81 -23.52
N ALA A 12 -53.48 36.39 -24.52
CA ALA A 12 -52.26 35.87 -25.11
C ALA A 12 -51.06 36.29 -24.24
N VAL A 13 -50.35 35.32 -23.67
CA VAL A 13 -49.10 35.55 -22.94
C VAL A 13 -47.93 35.28 -23.89
N LEU A 14 -47.15 36.33 -24.17
CA LEU A 14 -45.87 36.24 -24.87
C LEU A 14 -44.79 35.83 -23.86
N LEU A 15 -44.23 34.64 -24.02
CA LEU A 15 -43.04 34.17 -23.29
C LEU A 15 -41.79 34.75 -23.96
N ALA A 16 -41.17 35.74 -23.33
CA ALA A 16 -39.81 36.15 -23.62
C ALA A 16 -38.84 35.18 -22.92
N GLY A 17 -38.16 34.34 -23.70
CA GLY A 17 -37.09 33.48 -23.21
C GLY A 17 -35.78 34.26 -23.06
N CYS A 18 -35.36 34.52 -21.82
CA CYS A 18 -34.00 34.96 -21.51
C CYS A 18 -33.13 33.72 -21.25
N THR A 19 -32.30 33.35 -22.22
CA THR A 19 -31.11 32.52 -21.98
C THR A 19 -30.01 33.40 -21.36
N PRO A 20 -29.53 33.13 -20.14
CA PRO A 20 -28.30 33.75 -19.67
C PRO A 20 -27.14 33.14 -20.45
N GLY A 21 -26.47 33.96 -21.25
CA GLY A 21 -25.20 33.58 -21.87
C GLY A 21 -24.20 33.23 -20.78
N ALA A 22 -23.55 32.08 -20.93
CA ALA A 22 -22.40 31.72 -20.12
C ALA A 22 -21.29 32.76 -20.37
N GLU A 23 -21.19 33.73 -19.48
CA GLU A 23 -20.07 34.65 -19.42
C GLU A 23 -18.82 33.79 -19.14
N LYS A 24 -17.94 33.64 -20.14
CA LYS A 24 -16.65 32.97 -19.96
C LYS A 24 -15.89 33.75 -18.89
N GLN A 25 -15.76 33.16 -17.70
CA GLN A 25 -14.85 33.67 -16.67
C GLN A 25 -13.48 33.92 -17.33
N PRO A 26 -12.85 35.08 -17.08
CA PRO A 26 -11.48 35.31 -17.55
C PRO A 26 -10.57 34.19 -17.03
N PRO A 27 -9.53 33.80 -17.80
CA PRO A 27 -8.59 32.76 -17.36
C PRO A 27 -8.06 33.11 -15.97
N GLU A 28 -8.10 32.16 -15.04
CA GLU A 28 -7.54 32.36 -13.71
C GLU A 28 -6.04 32.70 -13.85
N ASP A 29 -5.59 33.74 -13.14
CA ASP A 29 -4.16 34.05 -13.08
C ASP A 29 -3.47 33.03 -12.17
N LEU A 30 -2.73 32.12 -12.79
CA LEU A 30 -1.98 31.07 -12.10
C LEU A 30 -0.56 31.51 -11.77
N THR A 31 -0.18 32.74 -12.07
CA THR A 31 1.14 33.28 -11.75
C THR A 31 1.20 33.79 -10.31
N GLY A 32 2.39 33.74 -9.72
CA GLY A 32 2.62 34.20 -8.36
C GLY A 32 4.07 34.00 -7.94
N PRO A 33 4.42 34.37 -6.70
CA PRO A 33 5.75 34.14 -6.15
C PRO A 33 6.12 32.66 -6.23
N ALA A 34 7.41 32.39 -6.47
CA ALA A 34 7.94 31.04 -6.41
C ALA A 34 7.70 30.46 -5.02
N ALA A 35 7.17 29.24 -4.95
CA ALA A 35 6.86 28.56 -3.71
C ALA A 35 7.19 27.08 -3.83
N THR A 36 7.64 26.48 -2.72
CA THR A 36 7.79 25.02 -2.62
C THR A 36 6.67 24.50 -1.72
N LEU A 37 5.90 23.54 -2.23
CA LEU A 37 4.89 22.82 -1.47
C LEU A 37 5.47 21.48 -1.02
N ARG A 38 5.65 21.29 0.28
CA ARG A 38 6.09 20.00 0.85
C ARG A 38 4.87 19.10 1.03
N VAL A 39 4.85 17.99 0.31
CA VAL A 39 3.68 17.13 0.18
C VAL A 39 4.01 15.72 0.64
N LEU A 40 3.25 15.23 1.61
CA LEU A 40 3.29 13.82 1.99
C LEU A 40 2.40 13.02 1.02
N ALA A 41 2.97 12.03 0.33
CA ALA A 41 2.34 11.42 -0.83
C ALA A 41 2.41 9.88 -0.86
N GLY A 42 1.51 9.25 -1.63
CA GLY A 42 1.63 7.84 -2.00
C GLY A 42 2.74 7.63 -3.05
N SER A 43 3.49 6.53 -2.94
CA SER A 43 4.63 6.26 -3.83
C SER A 43 4.25 6.18 -5.31
N GLU A 44 3.02 5.76 -5.58
CA GLU A 44 2.49 5.62 -6.93
C GLU A 44 2.45 6.94 -7.71
N LEU A 45 2.55 8.09 -7.02
CA LEU A 45 2.59 9.42 -7.63
C LEU A 45 3.97 9.80 -8.19
N ALA A 46 5.00 8.96 -8.06
CA ALA A 46 6.32 9.22 -8.62
C ALA A 46 6.28 9.49 -10.15
N ASP A 47 5.36 8.86 -10.87
CA ASP A 47 5.15 9.05 -12.32
C ASP A 47 4.55 10.43 -12.69
N MET A 48 4.13 11.24 -11.71
CA MET A 48 3.65 12.61 -11.92
C MET A 48 4.78 13.64 -12.05
N GLU A 49 6.03 13.27 -11.75
CA GLU A 49 7.18 14.19 -11.81
C GLU A 49 7.26 15.01 -13.11
N PRO A 50 7.08 14.44 -14.33
CA PRO A 50 7.11 15.23 -15.56
C PRO A 50 5.99 16.27 -15.64
N ILE A 51 4.79 15.94 -15.15
CA ILE A 51 3.65 16.86 -15.11
C ILE A 51 3.90 17.97 -14.08
N LEU A 52 4.48 17.63 -12.92
CA LEU A 52 4.83 18.59 -11.88
C LEU A 52 5.97 19.53 -12.28
N ALA A 53 6.93 19.05 -13.06
CA ALA A 53 7.97 19.90 -13.64
C ALA A 53 7.40 20.97 -14.60
N ASP A 54 6.35 20.63 -15.35
CA ASP A 54 5.64 21.59 -16.18
C ASP A 54 4.74 22.53 -15.36
N ALA A 55 4.10 22.01 -14.31
CA ALA A 55 3.35 22.81 -13.35
C ALA A 55 4.23 23.90 -12.72
N ALA A 56 5.46 23.55 -12.34
CA ALA A 56 6.42 24.49 -11.76
C ALA A 56 6.75 25.65 -12.72
N LYS A 57 6.92 25.36 -14.03
CA LYS A 57 7.14 26.40 -15.05
C LYS A 57 5.91 27.29 -15.24
N ALA A 58 4.71 26.72 -15.21
CA ALA A 58 3.47 27.43 -15.48
C ALA A 58 2.96 28.26 -14.28
N THR A 59 3.21 27.80 -13.06
CA THR A 59 2.62 28.35 -11.83
C THR A 59 3.64 28.96 -10.88
N GLY A 60 4.93 28.64 -11.03
CA GLY A 60 5.98 28.96 -10.06
C GLY A 60 5.96 28.06 -8.81
N VAL A 61 5.15 26.99 -8.79
CA VAL A 61 5.03 26.08 -7.65
C VAL A 61 5.85 24.82 -7.87
N THR A 62 6.90 24.64 -7.08
CA THR A 62 7.65 23.38 -7.01
C THR A 62 7.00 22.46 -5.97
N VAL A 63 6.84 21.18 -6.30
CA VAL A 63 6.30 20.18 -5.38
C VAL A 63 7.43 19.29 -4.91
N ASP A 64 7.60 19.19 -3.59
CA ASP A 64 8.55 18.30 -2.93
C ASP A 64 7.78 17.12 -2.33
N LEU A 65 7.88 15.95 -2.94
CA LEU A 65 7.14 14.75 -2.55
C LEU A 65 7.95 13.91 -1.55
N GLU A 66 7.40 13.68 -0.37
CA GLU A 66 7.86 12.61 0.52
C GLU A 66 6.89 11.44 0.48
N PHE A 67 7.37 10.25 0.08
CA PHE A 67 6.53 9.07 -0.04
C PHE A 67 6.33 8.32 1.27
N THR A 68 5.08 7.92 1.54
CA THR A 68 4.69 7.09 2.69
C THR A 68 3.43 6.27 2.39
N GLY A 69 3.18 5.21 3.15
CA GLY A 69 1.92 4.46 3.10
C GLY A 69 0.76 5.28 3.68
N SER A 70 -0.47 5.06 3.21
CA SER A 70 -1.63 5.90 3.57
C SER A 70 -1.93 5.93 5.07
N LEU A 71 -1.72 4.81 5.78
CA LEU A 71 -1.97 4.72 7.21
C LEU A 71 -0.88 5.45 8.03
N GLU A 72 0.39 5.22 7.70
CA GLU A 72 1.51 5.96 8.28
C GLU A 72 1.37 7.46 8.00
N GLY A 73 0.92 7.82 6.79
CA GLY A 73 0.61 9.18 6.40
C GLY A 73 -0.48 9.81 7.27
N ALA A 74 -1.57 9.09 7.53
CA ALA A 74 -2.63 9.55 8.43
C ALA A 74 -2.11 9.79 9.85
N GLU A 75 -1.23 8.94 10.37
CA GLU A 75 -0.61 9.15 11.68
C GLU A 75 0.36 10.32 11.71
N LYS A 76 1.22 10.48 10.69
CA LYS A 76 2.11 11.65 10.57
C LYS A 76 1.31 12.95 10.58
N VAL A 77 0.21 12.99 9.83
CA VAL A 77 -0.71 14.14 9.84
C VAL A 77 -1.32 14.32 11.22
N ALA A 78 -1.88 13.26 11.84
CA ALA A 78 -2.44 13.33 13.19
C ALA A 78 -1.44 13.87 14.24
N ALA A 79 -0.19 13.44 14.16
CA ALA A 79 0.91 13.88 15.02
C ALA A 79 1.36 15.33 14.77
N GLY A 80 0.92 15.94 13.66
CA GLY A 80 1.28 17.31 13.29
C GLY A 80 2.65 17.42 12.63
N ALA A 81 3.03 16.44 11.82
CA ALA A 81 4.23 16.53 11.01
C ALA A 81 4.18 17.77 10.09
N ALA A 82 5.34 18.41 9.91
CA ALA A 82 5.46 19.71 9.26
C ALA A 82 5.43 19.62 7.72
N TYR A 83 4.28 19.27 7.14
CA TYR A 83 4.01 19.33 5.71
C TYR A 83 3.04 20.48 5.37
N ASP A 84 2.95 20.82 4.10
CA ASP A 84 2.05 21.87 3.61
C ASP A 84 0.76 21.27 3.02
N ALA A 85 0.86 20.08 2.42
CA ALA A 85 -0.25 19.35 1.83
C ALA A 85 -0.04 17.82 1.90
N VAL A 86 -1.08 17.08 1.55
CA VAL A 86 -1.06 15.62 1.35
C VAL A 86 -1.61 15.27 -0.02
N TRP A 87 -1.08 14.19 -0.60
CA TRP A 87 -1.58 13.64 -1.86
C TRP A 87 -1.53 12.12 -1.84
N PHE A 88 -2.59 11.49 -1.35
CA PHE A 88 -2.71 10.04 -1.30
C PHE A 88 -3.71 9.56 -2.34
N SER A 89 -3.69 8.25 -2.64
CA SER A 89 -4.73 7.64 -3.48
C SER A 89 -6.15 7.84 -2.94
N SER A 90 -6.31 8.04 -1.62
CA SER A 90 -7.57 8.44 -1.02
C SER A 90 -7.37 9.06 0.37
N ASN A 91 -8.20 10.03 0.74
CA ASN A 91 -8.19 10.64 2.07
C ASN A 91 -8.97 9.86 3.13
N ARG A 92 -9.66 8.77 2.75
CA ARG A 92 -10.57 8.03 3.63
C ARG A 92 -9.93 7.62 4.97
N TYR A 93 -8.65 7.23 4.97
CA TYR A 93 -7.92 6.92 6.21
C TYR A 93 -7.71 8.14 7.11
N LEU A 94 -7.37 9.29 6.54
CA LEU A 94 -7.20 10.54 7.28
C LEU A 94 -8.55 11.01 7.84
N GLU A 95 -9.63 10.83 7.09
CA GLU A 95 -10.98 11.20 7.52
C GLU A 95 -11.53 10.31 8.65
N MET A 96 -11.02 9.08 8.80
CA MET A 96 -11.39 8.16 9.87
C MET A 96 -10.56 8.32 11.15
N GLU A 97 -9.42 9.04 11.09
CA GLU A 97 -8.61 9.37 12.25
C GLU A 97 -8.91 10.81 12.71
N PRO A 98 -9.61 11.03 13.85
CA PRO A 98 -10.10 12.36 14.22
C PRO A 98 -9.02 13.45 14.27
N ALA A 99 -7.81 13.11 14.75
CA ALA A 99 -6.69 14.04 14.82
C ALA A 99 -6.09 14.37 13.44
N ALA A 100 -6.14 13.43 12.48
CA ALA A 100 -5.75 13.70 11.10
C ALA A 100 -6.82 14.52 10.38
N LYS A 101 -8.10 14.13 10.54
CA LYS A 101 -9.26 14.80 9.94
C LYS A 101 -9.32 16.28 10.29
N SER A 102 -9.07 16.64 11.56
CA SER A 102 -9.10 18.04 12.00
C SER A 102 -8.00 18.91 11.39
N ARG A 103 -6.99 18.29 10.77
CA ARG A 103 -5.88 18.94 10.08
C ARG A 103 -6.05 18.98 8.56
N LEU A 104 -7.11 18.42 8.01
CA LEU A 104 -7.39 18.52 6.57
C LEU A 104 -8.01 19.88 6.24
N GLY A 105 -7.47 20.54 5.22
CA GLY A 105 -8.03 21.76 4.63
C GLY A 105 -8.74 21.49 3.30
N PRO A 106 -8.86 22.51 2.43
CA PRO A 106 -9.39 22.35 1.07
C PRO A 106 -8.74 21.20 0.30
N SER A 107 -9.57 20.43 -0.39
CA SER A 107 -9.19 19.22 -1.11
C SER A 107 -9.72 19.25 -2.54
N GLU A 108 -8.85 18.97 -3.50
CA GLU A 108 -9.20 18.92 -4.92
C GLU A 108 -8.90 17.54 -5.49
N ARG A 109 -9.92 16.88 -6.04
CA ARG A 109 -9.76 15.62 -6.78
C ARG A 109 -9.02 15.90 -8.08
N ILE A 110 -7.83 15.33 -8.26
CA ILE A 110 -7.03 15.57 -9.49
C ILE A 110 -7.29 14.52 -10.55
N MET A 111 -7.45 13.27 -10.16
CA MET A 111 -7.55 12.14 -11.07
C MET A 111 -8.16 10.93 -10.36
N SER A 112 -8.31 9.81 -11.04
CA SER A 112 -8.76 8.59 -10.37
C SER A 112 -8.26 7.33 -11.03
N SER A 113 -8.19 6.26 -10.25
CA SER A 113 -7.92 4.91 -10.75
C SER A 113 -8.67 3.88 -9.91
N PRO A 114 -9.58 3.09 -10.52
CA PRO A 114 -10.21 1.98 -9.82
C PRO A 114 -9.17 0.90 -9.46
N VAL A 115 -9.40 0.20 -8.36
CA VAL A 115 -8.63 -1.00 -8.00
C VAL A 115 -9.29 -2.21 -8.63
N VAL A 116 -8.55 -2.91 -9.49
CA VAL A 116 -9.05 -4.00 -10.35
C VAL A 116 -8.05 -5.15 -10.42
N LEU A 117 -8.44 -6.25 -11.06
CA LEU A 117 -7.57 -7.41 -11.28
C LEU A 117 -6.93 -7.34 -12.66
N GLY A 118 -5.60 -7.30 -12.73
CA GLY A 118 -4.86 -7.63 -13.95
C GLY A 118 -4.51 -9.11 -13.95
N LEU A 119 -4.99 -9.86 -14.93
CA LEU A 119 -4.77 -11.30 -15.04
C LEU A 119 -4.01 -11.61 -16.32
N ARG A 120 -3.02 -12.51 -16.29
CA ARG A 120 -2.34 -13.03 -17.49
C ARG A 120 -3.38 -13.42 -18.54
N ALA A 121 -3.21 -13.00 -19.79
CA ALA A 121 -4.19 -13.26 -20.87
C ALA A 121 -4.50 -14.75 -21.03
N SER A 122 -3.49 -15.62 -20.92
CA SER A 122 -3.62 -17.08 -20.93
C SER A 122 -4.51 -17.60 -19.80
N THR A 123 -4.34 -17.08 -18.57
CA THR A 123 -5.17 -17.44 -17.42
C THR A 123 -6.59 -16.90 -17.56
N ALA A 124 -6.76 -15.65 -18.03
CA ALA A 124 -8.09 -15.10 -18.32
C ALA A 124 -8.84 -15.91 -19.39
N ALA A 125 -8.14 -16.39 -20.43
CA ALA A 125 -8.72 -17.26 -21.45
C ALA A 125 -9.12 -18.64 -20.87
N ARG A 126 -8.26 -19.25 -20.05
CA ARG A 126 -8.54 -20.53 -19.38
C ARG A 126 -9.76 -20.45 -18.46
N LEU A 127 -9.94 -19.34 -17.75
CA LEU A 127 -11.11 -19.10 -16.89
C LEU A 127 -12.36 -18.66 -17.68
N GLY A 128 -12.22 -18.39 -18.98
CA GLY A 128 -13.31 -17.86 -19.82
C GLY A 128 -13.71 -16.43 -19.45
N TRP A 129 -12.79 -15.64 -18.91
CA TRP A 129 -13.03 -14.27 -18.43
C TRP A 129 -12.63 -13.19 -19.43
N ALA A 130 -11.91 -13.55 -20.50
CA ALA A 130 -11.33 -12.59 -21.44
C ALA A 130 -12.34 -11.62 -22.08
N ASN A 131 -13.60 -12.03 -22.27
CA ASN A 131 -14.62 -11.25 -22.99
C ASN A 131 -16.00 -11.27 -22.31
N ARG A 132 -16.05 -11.35 -20.98
CA ARG A 132 -17.32 -11.31 -20.24
C ARG A 132 -17.21 -10.54 -18.92
N ALA A 133 -18.35 -10.09 -18.43
CA ALA A 133 -18.51 -9.62 -17.07
C ALA A 133 -18.18 -10.76 -16.08
N VAL A 134 -17.41 -10.43 -15.03
CA VAL A 134 -17.03 -11.32 -13.93
C VAL A 134 -17.37 -10.60 -12.64
N THR A 135 -17.88 -11.29 -11.63
CA THR A 135 -18.17 -10.71 -10.30
C THR A 135 -17.04 -10.99 -9.31
N TRP A 136 -16.95 -10.21 -8.22
CA TRP A 136 -16.04 -10.51 -7.12
C TRP A 136 -16.28 -11.88 -6.49
N SER A 137 -17.55 -12.32 -6.42
CA SER A 137 -17.89 -13.66 -5.94
C SER A 137 -17.29 -14.77 -6.82
N GLU A 138 -17.29 -14.59 -8.16
CA GLU A 138 -16.63 -15.52 -9.07
C GLU A 138 -15.11 -15.49 -8.94
N ILE A 139 -14.53 -14.30 -8.77
CA ILE A 139 -13.09 -14.13 -8.52
C ILE A 139 -12.68 -14.85 -7.23
N ALA A 140 -13.43 -14.63 -6.14
CA ALA A 140 -13.22 -15.27 -4.84
C ALA A 140 -13.34 -16.80 -4.93
N ALA A 141 -14.33 -17.31 -5.65
CA ALA A 141 -14.52 -18.75 -5.83
C ALA A 141 -13.38 -19.38 -6.64
N ALA A 142 -12.91 -18.73 -7.71
CA ALA A 142 -11.77 -19.22 -8.50
C ALA A 142 -10.45 -19.17 -7.71
N ALA A 143 -10.22 -18.11 -6.94
CA ALA A 143 -9.09 -18.01 -6.03
C ALA A 143 -9.13 -19.10 -4.94
N SER A 144 -10.30 -19.36 -4.34
CA SER A 144 -10.49 -20.42 -3.33
C SER A 144 -10.18 -21.83 -3.87
N ARG A 145 -10.46 -22.08 -5.15
CA ARG A 145 -10.05 -23.32 -5.84
C ARG A 145 -8.59 -23.34 -6.29
N ARG A 146 -7.85 -22.24 -6.08
CA ARG A 146 -6.52 -22.00 -6.63
C ARG A 146 -6.46 -22.14 -8.16
N ASP A 147 -7.54 -21.75 -8.85
CA ASP A 147 -7.56 -21.76 -10.30
C ASP A 147 -6.57 -20.73 -10.88
N PHE A 148 -6.15 -19.73 -10.09
CA PHE A 148 -5.07 -18.79 -10.38
C PHE A 148 -4.44 -18.33 -9.05
N THR A 149 -3.22 -17.80 -9.10
CA THR A 149 -2.55 -17.14 -7.97
C THR A 149 -2.43 -15.64 -8.19
N PHE A 150 -2.38 -14.84 -7.13
CA PHE A 150 -2.28 -13.39 -7.26
C PHE A 150 -1.35 -12.72 -6.27
N ALA A 151 -0.93 -11.52 -6.67
CA ALA A 151 -0.23 -10.55 -5.84
C ALA A 151 -1.19 -9.42 -5.42
N MET A 152 -1.08 -8.98 -4.18
CA MET A 152 -1.73 -7.76 -3.66
C MET A 152 -0.92 -7.21 -2.49
N THR A 153 -1.00 -5.91 -2.23
CA THR A 153 -0.30 -5.32 -1.08
C THR A 153 -1.00 -5.69 0.23
N ASP A 154 -0.30 -5.55 1.36
CA ASP A 154 -0.90 -5.68 2.68
C ASP A 154 -1.96 -4.55 2.88
N PRO A 155 -3.24 -4.91 3.18
CA PRO A 155 -4.31 -3.97 3.51
C PRO A 155 -4.01 -2.98 4.63
N ALA A 156 -3.15 -3.34 5.58
CA ALA A 156 -2.75 -2.44 6.65
C ALA A 156 -1.64 -1.46 6.25
N ALA A 157 -0.95 -1.70 5.12
CA ALA A 157 0.14 -0.86 4.64
C ALA A 157 -0.26 0.04 3.46
N SER A 158 -1.15 -0.45 2.58
CA SER A 158 -1.46 0.19 1.29
C SER A 158 -2.96 0.20 0.97
N ASN A 159 -3.40 1.29 0.32
CA ASN A 159 -4.78 1.49 -0.09
C ASN A 159 -5.25 0.44 -1.13
N THR A 160 -4.39 -0.02 -2.04
CA THR A 160 -4.78 -1.04 -3.04
C THR A 160 -5.21 -2.33 -2.35
N GLY A 161 -4.39 -2.83 -1.42
CA GLY A 161 -4.70 -4.03 -0.65
C GLY A 161 -5.98 -3.91 0.16
N PHE A 162 -6.20 -2.76 0.81
CA PHE A 162 -7.42 -2.55 1.58
C PHE A 162 -8.65 -2.40 0.68
N SER A 163 -8.52 -1.71 -0.45
CA SER A 163 -9.57 -1.58 -1.45
C SER A 163 -9.99 -2.95 -1.98
N THR A 164 -9.03 -3.84 -2.25
CA THR A 164 -9.31 -5.24 -2.63
C THR A 164 -10.02 -5.99 -1.52
N LEU A 165 -9.54 -5.89 -0.27
CA LEU A 165 -10.18 -6.54 0.89
C LEU A 165 -11.62 -6.07 1.08
N VAL A 166 -11.86 -4.76 1.02
CA VAL A 166 -13.21 -4.16 1.07
C VAL A 166 -14.06 -4.66 -0.08
N ALA A 167 -13.54 -4.65 -1.31
CA ALA A 167 -14.31 -5.02 -2.48
C ALA A 167 -14.76 -6.48 -2.44
N VAL A 168 -13.85 -7.41 -2.10
CA VAL A 168 -14.17 -8.84 -1.94
C VAL A 168 -15.18 -9.04 -0.80
N ALA A 169 -14.95 -8.45 0.37
CA ALA A 169 -15.84 -8.63 1.52
C ALA A 169 -17.24 -8.03 1.29
N SER A 170 -17.33 -6.83 0.71
CA SER A 170 -18.60 -6.16 0.39
C SER A 170 -19.40 -6.94 -0.65
N ALA A 171 -18.74 -7.47 -1.68
CA ALA A 171 -19.41 -8.24 -2.71
C ALA A 171 -19.93 -9.59 -2.21
N ILE A 172 -19.19 -10.25 -1.31
CA ILE A 172 -19.63 -11.51 -0.68
C ILE A 172 -20.78 -11.26 0.31
N ASP A 173 -20.76 -10.16 1.07
CA ASP A 173 -21.90 -9.80 1.95
C ASP A 173 -23.16 -9.49 1.12
N GLY A 174 -23.00 -8.84 -0.04
CA GLY A 174 -24.07 -8.64 -1.01
C GLY A 174 -25.21 -7.72 -0.55
N SER A 175 -25.09 -7.07 0.62
CA SER A 175 -26.15 -6.20 1.16
C SER A 175 -26.22 -4.82 0.52
N GLY A 176 -25.18 -4.43 -0.24
CA GLY A 176 -25.03 -3.10 -0.83
C GLY A 176 -24.78 -1.98 0.19
N ARG A 177 -24.54 -2.31 1.46
CA ARG A 177 -24.22 -1.37 2.54
C ARG A 177 -22.74 -1.47 2.91
N ALA A 178 -22.21 -0.45 3.58
CA ALA A 178 -20.89 -0.53 4.18
C ALA A 178 -20.82 -1.66 5.22
N LEU A 179 -19.69 -2.37 5.27
CA LEU A 179 -19.48 -3.50 6.16
C LEU A 179 -19.47 -3.04 7.63
N ASP A 180 -20.21 -3.76 8.47
CA ASP A 180 -20.14 -3.68 9.94
C ASP A 180 -19.45 -4.93 10.51
N ALA A 181 -19.18 -4.91 11.82
CA ALA A 181 -18.46 -6.02 12.48
C ALA A 181 -19.19 -7.38 12.32
N ALA A 182 -20.52 -7.38 12.34
CA ALA A 182 -21.30 -8.60 12.18
C ALA A 182 -21.27 -9.12 10.73
N ALA A 183 -21.21 -8.22 9.74
CA ALA A 183 -21.03 -8.57 8.33
C ALA A 183 -19.68 -9.23 8.09
N ILE A 184 -18.61 -8.68 8.70
CA ILE A 184 -17.26 -9.21 8.59
C ILE A 184 -17.22 -10.67 9.07
N GLU A 185 -17.79 -10.96 10.25
CA GLU A 185 -17.85 -12.34 10.78
C GLU A 185 -18.59 -13.31 9.84
N ARG A 186 -19.69 -12.88 9.21
CA ARG A 186 -20.44 -13.72 8.26
C ARG A 186 -19.67 -14.03 6.98
N VAL A 187 -18.84 -13.10 6.50
CA VAL A 187 -18.09 -13.27 5.24
C VAL A 187 -16.69 -13.87 5.43
N SER A 188 -16.24 -14.06 6.67
CA SER A 188 -14.88 -14.51 6.98
C SER A 188 -14.49 -15.80 6.26
N GLU A 189 -15.32 -16.83 6.24
CA GLU A 189 -14.97 -18.11 5.61
C GLU A 189 -14.80 -17.99 4.07
N PRO A 190 -15.77 -17.45 3.32
CA PRO A 190 -15.58 -17.23 1.87
C PRO A 190 -14.39 -16.31 1.54
N VAL A 191 -14.16 -15.26 2.33
CA VAL A 191 -13.05 -14.33 2.13
C VAL A 191 -11.71 -15.01 2.44
N ASN A 192 -11.64 -15.86 3.47
CA ASN A 192 -10.46 -16.66 3.77
C ASN A 192 -10.10 -17.59 2.60
N GLY A 193 -11.10 -18.19 1.94
CA GLY A 193 -10.91 -18.96 0.70
C GLY A 193 -10.17 -18.16 -0.39
N PHE A 194 -10.58 -16.91 -0.65
CA PHE A 194 -9.90 -16.03 -1.61
C PHE A 194 -8.41 -15.85 -1.30
N PHE A 195 -8.04 -15.63 -0.04
CA PHE A 195 -6.65 -15.42 0.37
C PHE A 195 -5.78 -16.68 0.27
N THR A 196 -6.35 -17.88 0.06
CA THR A 196 -5.55 -19.08 -0.17
C THR A 196 -4.76 -19.06 -1.49
N ALA A 197 -5.15 -18.23 -2.45
CA ALA A 197 -4.45 -17.99 -3.72
C ALA A 197 -3.52 -16.76 -3.68
N HIS A 198 -3.46 -16.05 -2.57
CA HIS A 198 -2.55 -14.92 -2.39
C HIS A 198 -1.12 -15.44 -2.24
N ALA A 199 -0.30 -15.18 -3.25
CA ALA A 199 1.04 -15.76 -3.38
C ALA A 199 2.17 -14.74 -3.18
N LEU A 200 1.86 -13.43 -3.22
CA LEU A 200 2.83 -12.37 -2.96
C LEU A 200 2.16 -11.17 -2.27
N THR A 201 2.71 -10.77 -1.11
CA THR A 201 2.35 -9.54 -0.39
C THR A 201 3.48 -8.52 -0.43
N ALA A 202 3.14 -7.23 -0.31
CA ALA A 202 4.10 -6.13 -0.25
C ALA A 202 3.56 -4.95 0.55
N GLY A 203 4.47 -4.11 1.07
CA GLY A 203 4.12 -2.87 1.75
C GLY A 203 3.70 -1.71 0.82
N SER A 204 4.08 -1.75 -0.47
CA SER A 204 3.76 -0.71 -1.44
C SER A 204 3.35 -1.29 -2.81
N SER A 205 2.52 -0.54 -3.54
CA SER A 205 2.00 -0.95 -4.85
C SER A 205 3.08 -0.97 -5.93
N ASP A 206 4.04 -0.06 -5.88
CA ASP A 206 5.10 0.04 -6.90
C ASP A 206 6.09 -1.12 -6.80
N TRP A 207 6.50 -1.47 -5.57
CA TRP A 207 7.35 -2.64 -5.35
C TRP A 207 6.63 -3.92 -5.77
N LEU A 208 5.35 -4.07 -5.43
CA LEU A 208 4.54 -5.21 -5.83
C LEU A 208 4.48 -5.37 -7.35
N ALA A 209 4.29 -4.27 -8.09
CA ALA A 209 4.26 -4.27 -9.54
C ALA A 209 5.61 -4.67 -10.14
N GLY A 210 6.71 -4.13 -9.61
CA GLY A 210 8.07 -4.50 -10.02
C GLY A 210 8.35 -6.00 -9.80
N GLU A 211 7.99 -6.52 -8.62
CA GLU A 211 8.14 -7.94 -8.31
C GLU A 211 7.25 -8.84 -9.16
N PHE A 212 6.02 -8.41 -9.46
CA PHE A 212 5.15 -9.15 -10.37
C PHE A 212 5.77 -9.29 -11.77
N VAL A 213 6.47 -8.25 -12.26
CA VAL A 213 7.24 -8.31 -13.51
C VAL A 213 8.45 -9.25 -13.36
N ALA A 214 9.24 -9.09 -12.29
CA ALA A 214 10.45 -9.88 -12.05
C ALA A 214 10.18 -11.38 -11.90
N ARG A 215 9.06 -11.73 -11.27
CA ARG A 215 8.56 -13.12 -11.09
C ARG A 215 7.97 -13.72 -12.36
N ASN A 216 7.81 -12.92 -13.42
CA ASN A 216 7.46 -13.38 -14.76
C ASN A 216 6.21 -14.29 -14.77
N ARG A 217 6.36 -15.61 -14.96
CA ARG A 217 5.23 -16.56 -15.03
C ARG A 217 4.91 -17.27 -13.71
N GLU A 218 5.55 -16.89 -12.60
CA GLU A 218 5.27 -17.48 -11.27
C GLU A 218 3.92 -17.04 -10.70
N LEU A 219 3.37 -15.91 -11.17
CA LEU A 219 2.11 -15.33 -10.69
C LEU A 219 1.14 -15.09 -11.85
N ASP A 220 -0.13 -15.41 -11.64
CA ASP A 220 -1.17 -15.22 -12.66
C ASP A 220 -1.79 -13.83 -12.65
N GLY A 221 -1.99 -13.25 -11.46
CA GLY A 221 -2.77 -12.03 -11.28
C GLY A 221 -2.12 -10.99 -10.37
N LEU A 222 -2.52 -9.74 -10.54
CA LEU A 222 -2.12 -8.58 -9.74
C LEU A 222 -3.35 -7.73 -9.45
N PHE A 223 -3.68 -7.55 -8.17
CA PHE A 223 -4.65 -6.55 -7.74
C PHE A 223 -3.93 -5.23 -7.45
N THR A 224 -4.25 -4.20 -8.24
CA THR A 224 -3.69 -2.85 -8.08
C THR A 224 -4.54 -1.82 -8.84
N TYR A 225 -4.08 -0.59 -8.93
CA TYR A 225 -4.70 0.47 -9.72
C TYR A 225 -4.76 0.12 -11.21
N GLU A 226 -5.89 0.38 -11.87
CA GLU A 226 -6.04 0.34 -13.34
C GLU A 226 -4.89 1.05 -14.06
N SER A 227 -4.51 2.24 -13.61
CA SER A 227 -3.41 3.02 -14.19
C SER A 227 -2.10 2.24 -14.20
N SER A 228 -1.77 1.56 -13.10
CA SER A 228 -0.56 0.73 -13.00
C SER A 228 -0.63 -0.48 -13.92
N LEU A 229 -1.79 -1.14 -14.06
CA LEU A 229 -1.95 -2.28 -14.98
C LEU A 229 -1.83 -1.86 -16.44
N VAL A 230 -2.37 -0.69 -16.80
CA VAL A 230 -2.21 -0.13 -18.15
C VAL A 230 -0.75 0.24 -18.40
N ALA A 231 -0.07 0.87 -17.44
CA ALA A 231 1.35 1.18 -17.54
C ALA A 231 2.20 -0.08 -17.75
N LEU A 232 1.94 -1.15 -17.00
CA LEU A 232 2.61 -2.45 -17.18
C LEU A 232 2.39 -3.03 -18.58
N ASN A 233 1.15 -2.98 -19.09
CA ASN A 233 0.83 -3.42 -20.45
C ASN A 233 1.49 -2.56 -21.54
N ARG A 234 1.67 -1.25 -21.30
CA ARG A 234 2.34 -0.33 -22.23
C ARG A 234 3.85 -0.50 -22.23
N ALA A 235 4.45 -0.83 -21.08
CA ALA A 235 5.89 -1.02 -20.95
C ALA A 235 6.42 -2.20 -21.78
N GLY A 236 5.57 -3.20 -22.07
CA GLY A 236 5.93 -4.34 -22.94
C GLY A 236 6.98 -5.28 -22.33
N THR A 237 7.24 -5.18 -21.03
CA THR A 237 8.20 -6.02 -20.30
C THR A 237 7.58 -7.31 -19.76
N LEU A 238 6.25 -7.42 -19.81
CA LEU A 238 5.53 -8.61 -19.39
C LEU A 238 5.69 -9.74 -20.44
N PRO A 239 5.75 -11.02 -20.01
CA PRO A 239 5.78 -12.17 -20.93
C PRO A 239 4.54 -12.29 -21.82
N GLU A 240 3.42 -11.74 -21.35
CA GLU A 240 2.15 -11.62 -22.05
C GLU A 240 1.36 -10.48 -21.45
N GLN A 241 0.47 -9.88 -22.25
CA GLN A 241 -0.43 -8.82 -21.79
C GLN A 241 -1.33 -9.31 -20.66
N LEU A 242 -1.70 -8.38 -19.78
CA LEU A 242 -2.74 -8.59 -18.78
C LEU A 242 -4.11 -8.26 -19.38
N THR A 243 -5.06 -9.17 -19.22
CA THR A 243 -6.49 -8.87 -19.27
C THR A 243 -6.86 -8.14 -17.99
N ILE A 244 -7.30 -6.89 -18.10
CA ILE A 244 -7.81 -6.11 -16.97
C ILE A 244 -9.27 -6.49 -16.76
N VAL A 245 -9.55 -7.16 -15.64
CA VAL A 245 -10.89 -7.61 -15.24
C VAL A 245 -11.51 -6.55 -14.35
N TYR A 246 -12.61 -5.95 -14.82
CA TYR A 246 -13.44 -5.01 -14.08
C TYR A 246 -14.63 -5.77 -13.50
N PRO A 247 -14.68 -5.98 -12.17
CA PRO A 247 -15.79 -6.70 -11.56
C PRO A 247 -17.13 -5.99 -11.81
N ALA A 248 -18.11 -6.73 -12.30
CA ALA A 248 -19.41 -6.19 -12.74
C ALA A 248 -20.30 -5.73 -11.58
N ASP A 249 -20.03 -6.23 -10.38
CA ASP A 249 -20.65 -5.86 -9.12
C ASP A 249 -19.94 -4.69 -8.42
N GLY A 250 -18.89 -4.12 -9.04
CA GLY A 250 -18.31 -2.83 -8.69
C GLY A 250 -16.86 -2.89 -8.21
N VAL A 251 -16.29 -1.72 -7.92
CA VAL A 251 -14.90 -1.55 -7.48
C VAL A 251 -14.80 -0.49 -6.39
N VAL A 252 -13.66 -0.43 -5.72
CA VAL A 252 -13.27 0.72 -4.92
C VAL A 252 -12.31 1.59 -5.73
N THR A 253 -12.61 2.88 -5.82
CA THR A 253 -11.82 3.84 -6.62
C THR A 253 -10.93 4.73 -5.75
N ALA A 254 -9.65 4.81 -6.15
CA ALA A 254 -8.74 5.85 -5.68
C ALA A 254 -9.01 7.15 -6.44
N ASP A 255 -9.13 8.25 -5.70
CA ASP A 255 -9.55 9.56 -6.17
C ASP A 255 -8.43 10.62 -6.10
N TYR A 256 -7.24 10.25 -5.63
CA TYR A 256 -6.04 11.11 -5.66
C TYR A 256 -6.30 12.59 -5.30
N PRO A 257 -6.94 12.89 -4.15
CA PRO A 257 -7.13 14.26 -3.71
C PRO A 257 -5.81 14.91 -3.34
N LEU A 258 -5.55 16.10 -3.90
CA LEU A 258 -4.48 16.98 -3.42
C LEU A 258 -5.08 17.92 -2.38
N THR A 259 -4.70 17.75 -1.12
CA THR A 259 -5.32 18.42 0.03
C THR A 259 -4.31 19.27 0.78
N VAL A 260 -4.54 20.58 0.87
CA VAL A 260 -3.72 21.46 1.71
C VAL A 260 -4.04 21.22 3.19
N LEU A 261 -3.04 21.28 4.06
CA LEU A 261 -3.25 21.11 5.50
C LEU A 261 -3.88 22.37 6.13
N ALA A 262 -4.66 22.16 7.19
CA ALA A 262 -5.46 23.20 7.85
C ALA A 262 -4.59 24.23 8.58
N ASP A 263 -3.35 23.92 8.92
CA ASP A 263 -2.35 24.80 9.52
C ASP A 263 -1.29 25.30 8.51
N ALA A 264 -1.44 24.96 7.22
CA ALA A 264 -0.52 25.41 6.18
C ALA A 264 -0.51 26.95 6.08
N PRO A 265 0.66 27.58 5.85
CA PRO A 265 0.79 29.02 5.71
C PRO A 265 0.07 29.53 4.46
N ASP A 266 -0.28 30.83 4.43
CA ASP A 266 -1.02 31.44 3.32
C ASP A 266 -0.30 31.24 1.96
N ALA A 267 1.03 31.30 1.95
CA ALA A 267 1.83 31.04 0.76
C ALA A 267 1.63 29.60 0.22
N ALA A 268 1.51 28.61 1.11
CA ALA A 268 1.25 27.23 0.72
C ALA A 268 -0.19 27.02 0.22
N ARG A 269 -1.17 27.71 0.83
CA ARG A 269 -2.57 27.68 0.35
C ARG A 269 -2.71 28.31 -1.03
N ASP A 270 -2.00 29.41 -1.26
CA ASP A 270 -1.93 30.05 -2.57
C ASP A 270 -1.26 29.15 -3.62
N ALA A 271 -0.13 28.53 -3.26
CA ALA A 271 0.56 27.56 -4.11
C ALA A 271 -0.33 26.35 -4.43
N HIS A 272 -1.03 25.80 -3.43
CA HIS A 272 -2.00 24.71 -3.61
C HIS A 272 -3.11 25.10 -4.58
N ARG A 273 -3.72 26.28 -4.43
CA ARG A 273 -4.76 26.78 -5.35
C ARG A 273 -4.24 26.89 -6.79
N ARG A 274 -3.10 27.54 -7.00
CA ARG A 274 -2.49 27.69 -8.34
C ARG A 274 -2.19 26.33 -8.98
N LEU A 275 -1.62 25.42 -8.20
CA LEU A 275 -1.28 24.07 -8.65
C LEU A 275 -2.53 23.25 -8.99
N THR A 276 -3.56 23.23 -8.13
CA THR A 276 -4.78 22.46 -8.38
C THR A 276 -5.57 23.02 -9.55
N SER A 277 -5.68 24.34 -9.69
CA SER A 277 -6.29 24.98 -10.87
C SER A 277 -5.57 24.61 -12.16
N TRP A 278 -4.23 24.60 -12.16
CA TRP A 278 -3.44 24.17 -13.32
C TRP A 278 -3.63 22.68 -13.65
N LEU A 279 -3.53 21.80 -12.64
CA LEU A 279 -3.71 20.36 -12.79
C LEU A 279 -5.11 20.01 -13.31
N ARG A 280 -6.12 20.81 -12.95
CA ARG A 280 -7.50 20.68 -13.42
C ARG A 280 -7.74 21.40 -14.76
N GLY A 281 -6.73 21.90 -15.47
CA GLY A 281 -6.89 22.37 -16.84
C GLY A 281 -7.19 21.22 -17.80
N ALA A 282 -8.10 21.40 -18.77
CA ALA A 282 -8.54 20.31 -19.65
C ALA A 282 -7.41 19.66 -20.46
N ASP A 283 -6.43 20.46 -20.93
CA ASP A 283 -5.25 19.93 -21.64
C ASP A 283 -4.30 19.19 -20.70
N VAL A 284 -4.16 19.66 -19.46
CA VAL A 284 -3.33 19.00 -18.43
C VAL A 284 -3.97 17.68 -18.00
N GLN A 285 -5.28 17.65 -17.78
CA GLN A 285 -6.04 16.44 -17.48
C GLN A 285 -5.92 15.39 -18.59
N ARG A 286 -5.93 15.82 -19.86
CA ARG A 286 -5.68 14.92 -21.00
C ARG A 286 -4.29 14.31 -20.94
N ARG A 287 -3.27 15.14 -20.71
CA ARG A 287 -1.87 14.68 -20.55
C ARG A 287 -1.70 13.73 -19.36
N ILE A 288 -2.30 14.04 -18.21
CA ILE A 288 -2.31 13.14 -17.04
C ILE A 288 -2.85 11.76 -17.45
N GLY A 289 -3.95 11.71 -18.19
CA GLY A 289 -4.51 10.46 -18.68
C GLY A 289 -3.64 9.74 -19.72
N GLU A 290 -2.99 10.47 -20.61
CA GLU A 290 -2.08 9.91 -21.62
C GLU A 290 -0.82 9.33 -20.97
N ASP A 291 -0.17 10.10 -20.10
CA ASP A 291 1.13 9.78 -19.51
C ASP A 291 1.02 8.76 -18.37
N THR A 292 -0.02 8.85 -17.54
CA THR A 292 -0.17 8.02 -16.33
C THR A 292 -1.31 7.02 -16.38
N ALA A 293 -2.13 7.01 -17.45
CA ALA A 293 -3.32 6.18 -17.59
C ALA A 293 -4.40 6.38 -16.51
N ARG A 294 -4.30 7.42 -15.67
CA ARG A 294 -5.33 7.76 -14.68
C ARG A 294 -6.50 8.46 -15.34
N ARG A 295 -7.71 8.21 -14.83
CA ARG A 295 -8.95 8.80 -15.33
C ARG A 295 -9.02 10.29 -14.95
N PRO A 296 -9.32 11.19 -15.90
CA PRO A 296 -9.52 12.60 -15.61
C PRO A 296 -10.58 12.84 -14.53
N ALA A 297 -10.35 13.81 -13.65
CA ALA A 297 -11.35 14.27 -12.68
C ALA A 297 -12.38 15.22 -13.29
N LEU A 298 -12.09 15.81 -14.45
CA LEU A 298 -12.99 16.72 -15.13
C LEU A 298 -13.96 16.01 -16.09
N PRO A 299 -15.28 16.24 -15.95
CA PRO A 299 -16.25 15.84 -16.97
C PRO A 299 -15.91 16.45 -18.34
N GLY A 300 -16.09 15.66 -19.40
CA GLY A 300 -15.87 16.12 -20.78
C GLY A 300 -14.43 15.99 -21.30
N VAL A 301 -13.45 15.69 -20.44
CA VAL A 301 -12.13 15.24 -20.90
C VAL A 301 -12.23 13.77 -21.31
N PRO A 302 -11.80 13.37 -22.53
CA PRO A 302 -11.85 11.99 -22.97
C PRO A 302 -11.05 11.05 -22.05
N LEU A 303 -11.55 9.83 -21.86
CA LEU A 303 -10.80 8.79 -21.16
C LEU A 303 -9.56 8.36 -21.97
N PRO A 304 -8.48 7.94 -21.31
CA PRO A 304 -7.35 7.27 -21.95
C PRO A 304 -7.82 6.12 -22.85
N ALA A 305 -7.17 5.95 -24.00
CA ALA A 305 -7.55 4.94 -24.98
C ALA A 305 -7.59 3.52 -24.37
N GLY A 306 -8.68 2.80 -24.62
CA GLY A 306 -8.88 1.42 -24.17
C GLY A 306 -9.49 1.26 -22.78
N LEU A 307 -9.72 2.36 -22.04
CA LEU A 307 -10.41 2.28 -20.74
C LEU A 307 -11.93 2.21 -20.94
N PRO A 308 -12.65 1.35 -20.19
CA PRO A 308 -14.11 1.33 -20.21
C PRO A 308 -14.69 2.55 -19.49
N GLU A 309 -16.01 2.76 -19.59
CA GLU A 309 -16.72 3.69 -18.72
C GLU A 309 -16.47 3.39 -17.24
N SER A 310 -16.74 4.37 -16.37
CA SER A 310 -16.48 4.21 -14.94
C SER A 310 -17.29 3.04 -14.37
N PRO A 311 -16.64 2.10 -13.67
CA PRO A 311 -17.32 0.99 -13.01
C PRO A 311 -18.25 1.47 -11.89
N VAL A 312 -19.16 0.59 -11.45
CA VAL A 312 -19.98 0.81 -10.26
C VAL A 312 -19.06 0.95 -9.04
N GLU A 313 -19.29 1.96 -8.20
CA GLU A 313 -18.52 2.14 -6.96
C GLU A 313 -19.13 1.31 -5.82
N LEU A 314 -18.29 0.53 -5.14
CA LEU A 314 -18.67 -0.22 -3.95
C LEU A 314 -18.65 0.66 -2.70
N PRO A 315 -19.53 0.40 -1.72
CA PRO A 315 -19.48 1.09 -0.45
C PRO A 315 -18.16 0.79 0.27
N PHE A 316 -17.53 1.83 0.78
CA PHE A 316 -16.32 1.76 1.60
C PHE A 316 -16.71 1.83 3.08
N PRO A 317 -15.97 1.21 4.01
CA PRO A 317 -16.22 1.37 5.44
C PRO A 317 -16.33 2.85 5.84
N GLU A 318 -17.40 3.23 6.54
CA GLU A 318 -17.65 4.64 6.90
C GLU A 318 -17.15 4.99 8.31
N THR A 319 -16.71 3.99 9.09
CA THR A 319 -16.32 4.17 10.48
C THR A 319 -14.95 3.56 10.76
N ARG A 320 -14.21 4.18 11.69
CA ARG A 320 -12.96 3.63 12.22
C ARG A 320 -13.15 2.23 12.83
N ALA A 321 -14.31 1.97 13.43
CA ALA A 321 -14.62 0.66 14.01
C ALA A 321 -14.73 -0.43 12.94
N SER A 322 -15.45 -0.17 11.84
CA SER A 322 -15.55 -1.10 10.70
C SER A 322 -14.18 -1.33 10.05
N LEU A 323 -13.40 -0.27 9.83
CA LEU A 323 -12.05 -0.38 9.28
C LEU A 323 -11.14 -1.25 10.17
N ARG A 324 -11.13 -0.99 11.49
CA ARG A 324 -10.34 -1.77 12.45
C ARG A 324 -10.80 -3.23 12.50
N ALA A 325 -12.10 -3.48 12.52
CA ALA A 325 -12.63 -4.84 12.50
C ALA A 325 -12.17 -5.61 11.26
N LEU A 326 -12.23 -4.98 10.08
CA LEU A 326 -11.84 -5.61 8.82
C LEU A 326 -10.33 -5.89 8.74
N LEU A 327 -9.49 -4.94 9.17
CA LEU A 327 -8.04 -5.12 9.23
C LEU A 327 -7.63 -6.16 10.28
N THR A 328 -8.29 -6.20 11.43
CA THR A 328 -8.06 -7.22 12.46
C THR A 328 -8.43 -8.61 11.94
N ALA A 329 -9.60 -8.77 11.33
CA ALA A 329 -10.00 -10.03 10.71
C ALA A 329 -8.99 -10.45 9.63
N TYR A 330 -8.57 -9.54 8.76
CA TYR A 330 -7.54 -9.84 7.78
C TYR A 330 -6.24 -10.33 8.41
N ASN A 331 -5.72 -9.61 9.40
CA ASN A 331 -4.44 -9.90 10.03
C ASN A 331 -4.44 -11.23 10.80
N ASP A 332 -5.51 -11.49 11.55
CA ASP A 332 -5.53 -12.56 12.53
C ASP A 332 -6.26 -13.82 12.02
N GLU A 333 -7.14 -13.71 11.01
CA GLU A 333 -7.99 -14.81 10.53
C GLU A 333 -7.88 -15.09 9.03
N LEU A 334 -7.91 -14.08 8.15
CA LEU A 334 -8.16 -14.30 6.71
C LEU A 334 -6.88 -14.51 5.91
N ARG A 335 -5.81 -13.78 6.23
CA ARG A 335 -4.58 -13.84 5.44
C ARG A 335 -3.89 -15.20 5.57
N ARG A 336 -3.08 -15.56 4.58
CA ARG A 336 -2.09 -16.63 4.74
C ARG A 336 -1.06 -16.23 5.82
N PRO A 337 -0.79 -17.05 6.83
CA PRO A 337 0.13 -16.68 7.91
C PRO A 337 1.59 -16.61 7.44
N SER A 338 2.43 -15.93 8.20
CA SER A 338 3.85 -15.75 7.89
C SER A 338 4.76 -16.57 8.81
N ARG A 339 5.97 -16.82 8.33
CA ARG A 339 7.13 -17.22 9.11
C ARG A 339 8.27 -16.27 8.79
N THR A 340 8.71 -15.52 9.80
CA THR A 340 9.78 -14.54 9.64
C THR A 340 10.95 -14.91 10.53
N VAL A 341 12.14 -15.00 9.93
CA VAL A 341 13.40 -15.13 10.68
C VAL A 341 14.02 -13.75 10.84
N TYR A 342 14.02 -13.27 12.08
CA TYR A 342 14.72 -12.05 12.49
C TYR A 342 16.17 -12.41 12.81
N VAL A 343 17.08 -12.09 11.90
CA VAL A 343 18.53 -12.27 12.04
C VAL A 343 19.08 -11.02 12.69
N LEU A 344 19.43 -11.13 13.98
CA LEU A 344 19.64 -9.98 14.86
C LEU A 344 21.11 -9.87 15.23
N ASP A 345 21.76 -8.82 14.74
CA ASP A 345 23.13 -8.49 15.13
C ASP A 345 23.17 -8.11 16.62
N VAL A 346 23.96 -8.86 17.37
CA VAL A 346 24.29 -8.61 18.78
C VAL A 346 25.81 -8.61 18.97
N SER A 347 26.55 -8.18 17.95
CA SER A 347 28.01 -7.98 18.03
C SER A 347 28.39 -6.82 18.97
N GLY A 348 29.69 -6.66 19.22
CA GLY A 348 30.20 -5.61 20.11
C GLY A 348 29.87 -4.19 19.65
N SER A 349 29.73 -3.95 18.33
CA SER A 349 29.31 -2.64 17.79
C SER A 349 27.90 -2.25 18.21
N MET A 350 27.05 -3.24 18.52
CA MET A 350 25.68 -3.06 18.97
C MET A 350 25.56 -2.65 20.44
N ASP A 351 26.65 -2.60 21.22
CA ASP A 351 26.56 -2.25 22.64
C ASP A 351 26.00 -0.83 22.88
N GLY A 352 25.44 -0.61 24.07
CA GLY A 352 24.88 0.69 24.45
C GLY A 352 23.53 1.01 23.80
N ASP A 353 23.44 2.16 23.12
CA ASP A 353 22.16 2.67 22.58
C ASP A 353 21.62 1.82 21.43
N ARG A 354 22.49 1.16 20.66
CA ARG A 354 22.11 0.38 19.48
C ARG A 354 21.28 -0.85 19.84
N ILE A 355 21.76 -1.67 20.78
CA ILE A 355 21.00 -2.82 21.29
C ILE A 355 19.74 -2.37 22.06
N ARG A 356 19.77 -1.22 22.73
CA ARG A 356 18.56 -0.64 23.37
C ARG A 356 17.50 -0.28 22.34
N ALA A 357 17.89 0.38 21.24
CA ALA A 357 16.99 0.74 20.15
C ALA A 357 16.42 -0.51 19.48
N LEU A 358 17.25 -1.54 19.22
CA LEU A 358 16.80 -2.84 18.72
C LEU A 358 15.74 -3.47 19.62
N LYS A 359 16.03 -3.57 20.91
CA LYS A 359 15.09 -4.13 21.88
C LYS A 359 13.79 -3.35 21.93
N ALA A 360 13.85 -2.01 21.93
CA ALA A 360 12.68 -1.16 21.95
C ALA A 360 11.80 -1.35 20.70
N ALA A 361 12.42 -1.36 19.52
CA ALA A 361 11.70 -1.49 18.25
C ALA A 361 11.01 -2.86 18.11
N LEU A 362 11.73 -3.96 18.37
CA LEU A 362 11.14 -5.30 18.33
C LEU A 362 10.10 -5.52 19.43
N SER A 363 10.31 -4.97 20.63
CA SER A 363 9.31 -5.03 21.71
C SER A 363 8.04 -4.26 21.31
N GLY A 364 8.16 -3.18 20.54
CA GLY A 364 7.03 -2.46 19.95
C GLY A 364 6.08 -3.38 19.18
N LEU A 365 6.63 -4.37 18.46
CA LEU A 365 5.86 -5.35 17.71
C LEU A 365 5.13 -6.38 18.60
N THR A 366 5.40 -6.44 19.90
CA THR A 366 4.69 -7.34 20.83
C THR A 366 3.38 -6.74 21.35
N GLY A 367 2.93 -5.62 20.78
CA GLY A 367 1.67 -4.96 21.14
C GLY A 367 1.75 -3.96 22.30
N VAL A 368 2.96 -3.57 22.72
CA VAL A 368 3.14 -2.48 23.71
C VAL A 368 2.93 -1.10 23.07
N ASN A 369 3.13 -0.98 21.76
CA ASN A 369 2.80 0.23 21.02
C ASN A 369 1.29 0.24 20.72
N THR A 370 0.56 1.20 21.29
CA THR A 370 -0.89 1.34 21.15
C THR A 370 -1.30 2.37 20.09
N SER A 371 -0.37 2.87 19.27
CA SER A 371 -0.72 3.67 18.08
C SER A 371 -1.51 2.82 17.07
N LEU A 372 -2.13 3.46 16.07
CA LEU A 372 -2.89 2.75 15.05
C LEU A 372 -1.95 1.88 14.20
N THR A 373 -0.77 2.38 13.83
CA THR A 373 0.30 1.59 13.20
C THR A 373 0.81 0.49 14.11
N GLY A 374 1.01 0.76 15.42
CA GLY A 374 1.42 -0.24 16.40
C GLY A 374 0.46 -1.41 16.48
N GLU A 375 -0.84 -1.13 16.44
CA GLU A 375 -1.90 -2.14 16.43
C GLU A 375 -1.80 -3.08 15.22
N PHE A 376 -1.47 -2.56 14.03
CA PHE A 376 -1.44 -3.36 12.80
C PHE A 376 -0.05 -3.91 12.41
N CYS A 377 1.02 -3.36 13.01
CA CYS A 377 2.38 -3.83 12.83
C CYS A 377 2.81 -4.88 13.86
N ARG A 378 2.03 -5.10 14.93
CA ARG A 378 2.31 -6.15 15.92
C ARG A 378 2.46 -7.54 15.30
N PHE A 379 3.10 -8.46 16.02
CA PHE A 379 3.11 -9.88 15.68
C PHE A 379 1.68 -10.42 15.68
N ARG A 380 1.23 -10.89 14.51
CA ARG A 380 -0.17 -11.23 14.24
C ARG A 380 -0.45 -12.67 14.66
N SER A 381 -1.71 -13.00 14.89
CA SER A 381 -2.11 -14.37 15.20
C SER A 381 -1.67 -15.35 14.11
N ARG A 382 -1.28 -16.56 14.49
CA ARG A 382 -0.83 -17.69 13.63
C ARG A 382 0.54 -17.53 12.99
N GLU A 383 1.22 -16.40 13.20
CA GLU A 383 2.57 -16.18 12.68
C GLU A 383 3.63 -16.97 13.43
N ASP A 384 4.66 -17.40 12.70
CA ASP A 384 5.89 -17.91 13.29
C ASP A 384 6.93 -16.78 13.33
N VAL A 385 7.37 -16.43 14.54
CA VAL A 385 8.45 -15.48 14.79
C VAL A 385 9.68 -16.26 15.21
N VAL A 386 10.74 -16.20 14.40
CA VAL A 386 12.01 -16.86 14.72
C VAL A 386 13.04 -15.78 15.02
N LEU A 387 13.57 -15.76 16.24
CA LEU A 387 14.67 -14.89 16.62
C LEU A 387 15.98 -15.67 16.45
N LEU A 388 16.87 -15.17 15.61
CA LEU A 388 18.21 -15.70 15.37
C LEU A 388 19.26 -14.62 15.69
N PRO A 389 19.66 -14.48 16.96
CA PRO A 389 20.75 -13.58 17.33
C PRO A 389 22.07 -14.08 16.76
N PHE A 390 22.98 -13.17 16.42
CA PHE A 390 24.33 -13.53 16.00
C PHE A 390 25.38 -12.52 16.45
N SER A 391 26.61 -13.02 16.61
CA SER A 391 27.80 -12.18 16.70
C SER A 391 28.92 -12.84 15.90
N GLN A 392 29.94 -13.40 16.56
CA GLN A 392 31.05 -14.11 15.87
C GLN A 392 30.56 -15.39 15.17
N THR A 393 29.43 -15.93 15.62
CA THR A 393 28.72 -17.06 15.04
C THR A 393 27.21 -16.85 15.21
N PRO A 394 26.35 -17.47 14.39
CA PRO A 394 24.92 -17.56 14.67
C PRO A 394 24.67 -18.28 15.99
N GLN A 395 23.78 -17.73 16.83
CA GLN A 395 23.34 -18.37 18.07
C GLN A 395 22.17 -19.32 17.80
N ALA A 396 21.68 -20.00 18.84
CA ALA A 396 20.52 -20.89 18.70
C ALA A 396 19.24 -20.11 18.35
N ALA A 397 18.59 -20.48 17.25
CA ALA A 397 17.31 -19.91 16.86
C ALA A 397 16.22 -20.23 17.88
N ARG A 398 15.42 -19.22 18.25
CA ARG A 398 14.23 -19.38 19.11
C ARG A 398 12.98 -19.15 18.28
N SER A 399 12.18 -20.19 18.09
CA SER A 399 10.93 -20.14 17.32
C SER A 399 9.74 -19.97 18.26
N PHE A 400 8.86 -19.03 17.92
CA PHE A 400 7.60 -18.77 18.61
C PHE A 400 6.47 -18.83 17.57
N THR A 401 5.34 -19.43 17.91
CA THR A 401 4.12 -19.31 17.11
C THR A 401 3.12 -18.48 17.92
N VAL A 402 2.63 -17.39 17.35
CA VAL A 402 1.62 -16.55 18.01
C VAL A 402 0.30 -17.29 18.00
N ASP A 403 -0.19 -17.66 19.17
CA ASP A 403 -1.45 -18.39 19.31
C ASP A 403 -2.64 -17.58 18.74
N ALA A 404 -3.55 -18.29 18.09
CA ALA A 404 -4.68 -17.67 17.40
C ALA A 404 -5.83 -17.28 18.34
N ALA A 405 -6.00 -18.01 19.44
CA ALA A 405 -7.04 -17.78 20.43
C ALA A 405 -6.58 -16.78 21.50
N ASP A 406 -5.32 -16.84 21.92
CA ASP A 406 -4.73 -15.90 22.87
C ASP A 406 -3.28 -15.54 22.51
N ALA A 407 -3.11 -14.45 21.75
CA ALA A 407 -1.81 -13.99 21.29
C ALA A 407 -0.91 -13.45 22.41
N GLN A 408 -1.46 -13.02 23.56
CA GLN A 408 -0.69 -12.22 24.53
C GLN A 408 0.44 -13.01 25.21
N PRO A 409 0.24 -14.25 25.70
CA PRO A 409 1.33 -15.06 26.26
C PRO A 409 2.47 -15.31 25.27
N SER A 410 2.14 -15.51 23.98
CA SER A 410 3.15 -15.70 22.93
C SER A 410 3.98 -14.43 22.71
N ARG A 411 3.31 -13.27 22.68
CA ARG A 411 3.96 -11.95 22.55
C ARG A 411 4.82 -11.60 23.75
N ASP A 412 4.37 -11.96 24.96
CA ASP A 412 5.14 -11.78 26.19
C ASP A 412 6.42 -12.64 26.17
N ALA A 413 6.33 -13.91 25.75
CA ALA A 413 7.50 -14.78 25.62
C ALA A 413 8.51 -14.27 24.57
N ILE A 414 8.02 -13.72 23.46
CA ILE A 414 8.87 -13.06 22.44
C ILE A 414 9.56 -11.83 23.05
N ARG A 415 8.82 -10.98 23.79
CA ARG A 415 9.37 -9.80 24.47
C ARG A 415 10.46 -10.17 25.46
N ASP A 416 10.24 -11.21 26.26
CA ASP A 416 11.24 -11.67 27.24
C ASP A 416 12.50 -12.19 26.54
N ALA A 417 12.34 -12.86 25.39
CA ALA A 417 13.47 -13.28 24.56
C ALA A 417 14.28 -12.10 24.00
N ILE A 418 13.60 -11.05 23.54
CA ILE A 418 14.23 -9.80 23.07
C ILE A 418 14.95 -9.11 24.23
N GLY A 419 14.32 -9.04 25.41
CA GLY A 419 14.91 -8.44 26.62
C GLY A 419 16.22 -9.10 27.04
N ALA A 420 16.36 -10.39 26.78
CA ALA A 420 17.55 -11.19 27.09
C ALA A 420 18.72 -11.06 26.10
N LEU A 421 18.56 -10.34 24.98
CA LEU A 421 19.66 -10.15 24.02
C LEU A 421 20.84 -9.40 24.66
N GLN A 422 22.07 -9.82 24.37
CA GLN A 422 23.30 -9.25 24.93
C GLN A 422 24.30 -9.02 23.80
N ALA A 423 24.83 -7.79 23.74
CA ALA A 423 25.83 -7.40 22.76
C ALA A 423 27.21 -7.94 23.15
N GLY A 424 27.99 -8.41 22.18
CA GLY A 424 29.39 -8.79 22.36
C GLY A 424 29.97 -9.66 21.25
N GLY A 425 31.28 -9.59 21.08
CA GLY A 425 32.03 -10.33 20.06
C GLY A 425 32.07 -9.64 18.71
N ASP A 426 32.56 -10.37 17.71
CA ASP A 426 32.67 -9.94 16.31
C ASP A 426 31.34 -10.10 15.54
N THR A 427 31.36 -9.95 14.20
CA THR A 427 30.15 -9.85 13.35
C THR A 427 30.24 -10.82 12.15
N ALA A 428 29.44 -11.88 12.17
CA ALA A 428 29.36 -12.92 11.13
C ALA A 428 27.99 -12.93 10.42
N VAL A 429 27.77 -11.94 9.55
CA VAL A 429 26.47 -11.70 8.89
C VAL A 429 26.09 -12.86 7.97
N TYR A 430 27.00 -13.27 7.09
CA TYR A 430 26.68 -14.22 6.01
C TYR A 430 26.49 -15.66 6.49
N ASP A 431 27.25 -16.09 7.49
CA ASP A 431 27.02 -17.38 8.15
C ASP A 431 25.65 -17.41 8.84
N SER A 432 25.22 -16.27 9.40
CA SER A 432 23.92 -16.13 10.06
C SER A 432 22.76 -16.10 9.08
N LEU A 433 22.93 -15.48 7.91
CA LEU A 433 21.97 -15.58 6.81
C LEU A 433 21.82 -17.05 6.36
N ILE A 434 22.92 -17.79 6.20
CA ILE A 434 22.85 -19.21 5.80
C ILE A 434 22.14 -20.04 6.88
N ALA A 435 22.47 -19.82 8.16
CA ALA A 435 21.76 -20.46 9.27
C ALA A 435 20.25 -20.13 9.31
N ALA A 436 19.87 -18.91 8.89
CA ALA A 436 18.47 -18.53 8.76
C ALA A 436 17.76 -19.38 7.68
N TYR A 437 18.38 -19.56 6.51
CA TYR A 437 17.87 -20.45 5.46
C TYR A 437 17.75 -21.90 5.94
N ASP A 438 18.75 -22.43 6.65
CA ASP A 438 18.69 -23.79 7.19
C ASP A 438 17.51 -23.95 8.19
N SER A 439 17.23 -22.92 9.00
CA SER A 439 16.09 -22.92 9.93
C SER A 439 14.73 -22.90 9.24
N LEU A 440 14.67 -22.38 8.01
CA LEU A 440 13.47 -22.36 7.18
C LEU A 440 13.27 -23.71 6.50
N ASP A 441 14.35 -24.30 5.98
CA ASP A 441 14.32 -25.63 5.36
C ASP A 441 13.88 -26.70 6.36
N ALA A 442 14.34 -26.62 7.60
CA ALA A 442 13.91 -27.51 8.69
C ALA A 442 12.41 -27.39 9.03
N ALA A 443 11.78 -26.25 8.69
CA ALA A 443 10.37 -25.98 8.91
C ALA A 443 9.52 -26.04 7.62
N ALA A 444 10.10 -26.57 6.53
CA ALA A 444 9.44 -26.66 5.24
C ALA A 444 8.13 -27.48 5.29
N GLY A 445 7.21 -27.18 4.37
CA GLY A 445 5.94 -27.89 4.22
C GLY A 445 4.74 -27.24 4.92
N ARG A 446 4.93 -26.16 5.69
CA ARG A 446 3.82 -25.32 6.19
C ARG A 446 3.46 -24.26 5.15
N ASP A 447 2.16 -24.10 4.88
CA ASP A 447 1.66 -23.09 3.94
C ASP A 447 1.76 -21.67 4.56
N ARG A 448 2.92 -21.02 4.40
CA ARG A 448 3.23 -19.70 4.95
C ARG A 448 3.98 -18.81 3.97
N PHE A 449 3.79 -17.51 4.10
CA PHE A 449 4.76 -16.56 3.58
C PHE A 449 6.05 -16.67 4.38
N VAL A 450 7.19 -16.63 3.71
CA VAL A 450 8.50 -16.82 4.35
C VAL A 450 9.39 -15.65 4.00
N SER A 451 10.01 -15.05 5.02
CA SER A 451 10.97 -13.97 4.84
C SER A 451 12.06 -14.00 5.90
N ILE A 452 13.15 -13.30 5.60
CA ILE A 452 14.25 -13.06 6.53
C ILE A 452 14.36 -11.55 6.72
N VAL A 453 14.38 -11.08 7.97
CA VAL A 453 14.68 -9.70 8.31
C VAL A 453 16.08 -9.69 8.91
N LEU A 454 17.03 -9.12 8.18
CA LEU A 454 18.39 -8.96 8.65
C LEU A 454 18.51 -7.58 9.30
N MET A 455 18.92 -7.50 10.55
CA MET A 455 19.36 -6.26 11.15
C MET A 455 20.84 -6.36 11.47
N THR A 456 21.63 -5.42 10.97
CA THR A 456 23.06 -5.30 11.26
C THR A 456 23.48 -3.84 11.32
N ASP A 457 24.49 -3.54 12.14
CA ASP A 457 25.01 -2.19 12.32
C ASP A 457 26.43 -1.96 11.79
N GLY A 458 27.03 -2.98 11.15
CA GLY A 458 28.42 -2.96 10.73
C GLY A 458 28.76 -3.92 9.60
N GLU A 459 30.01 -3.85 9.15
CA GLU A 459 30.58 -4.75 8.15
C GLU A 459 30.81 -6.14 8.74
N SER A 460 30.54 -7.19 7.96
CA SER A 460 30.89 -8.56 8.36
C SER A 460 32.41 -8.67 8.43
N ASN A 461 32.94 -9.03 9.60
CA ASN A 461 34.39 -9.13 9.84
C ASN A 461 34.82 -10.55 10.26
N GLN A 462 33.88 -11.49 10.31
CA GLN A 462 34.11 -12.91 10.56
C GLN A 462 33.29 -13.78 9.61
N GLY A 463 33.77 -15.00 9.39
CA GLY A 463 33.03 -16.03 8.65
C GLY A 463 33.07 -15.87 7.14
N ARG A 464 32.03 -16.37 6.47
CA ARG A 464 31.84 -16.24 5.02
C ARG A 464 31.59 -14.78 4.62
N ASP A 465 31.83 -14.47 3.35
CA ASP A 465 31.59 -13.17 2.74
C ASP A 465 30.35 -13.16 1.83
N LEU A 466 30.09 -12.01 1.22
CA LEU A 466 28.99 -11.82 0.27
C LEU A 466 29.09 -12.76 -0.95
N ALA A 467 30.30 -13.02 -1.44
CA ALA A 467 30.51 -13.90 -2.59
C ALA A 467 30.09 -15.33 -2.26
N ALA A 468 30.47 -15.84 -1.09
CA ALA A 468 30.04 -17.14 -0.60
C ALA A 468 28.51 -17.20 -0.38
N PHE A 469 27.87 -16.12 0.09
CA PHE A 469 26.42 -16.07 0.21
C PHE A 469 25.70 -16.07 -1.15
N LYS A 470 26.21 -15.34 -2.15
CA LYS A 470 25.70 -15.40 -3.53
C LYS A 470 25.79 -16.79 -4.11
N ASP A 471 26.93 -17.44 -3.93
CA ASP A 471 27.14 -18.83 -4.36
C ASP A 471 26.17 -19.79 -3.67
N PHE A 472 25.92 -19.58 -2.38
CA PHE A 472 24.92 -20.35 -1.64
C PHE A 472 23.53 -20.17 -2.26
N VAL A 473 23.05 -18.93 -2.42
CA VAL A 473 21.72 -18.64 -3.00
C VAL A 473 21.59 -19.19 -4.42
N ALA A 474 22.61 -19.02 -5.26
CA ALA A 474 22.60 -19.47 -6.65
C ALA A 474 22.57 -21.00 -6.82
N ARG A 475 23.05 -21.75 -5.82
CA ARG A 475 23.05 -23.23 -5.83
C ARG A 475 21.79 -23.85 -5.24
N ARG A 476 20.91 -23.05 -4.63
CA ARG A 476 19.66 -23.56 -4.04
C ARG A 476 18.66 -23.88 -5.12
N ASP A 477 17.92 -24.96 -4.89
CA ASP A 477 16.74 -25.30 -5.68
C ASP A 477 15.55 -24.44 -5.24
N GLY A 478 14.83 -23.86 -6.21
CA GLY A 478 13.65 -23.04 -5.96
C GLY A 478 13.94 -21.54 -5.85
N ALA A 479 12.90 -20.77 -5.53
CA ALA A 479 13.04 -19.33 -5.38
C ALA A 479 13.79 -18.97 -4.08
N ALA A 480 14.68 -17.98 -4.15
CA ALA A 480 15.32 -17.42 -2.97
C ALA A 480 14.27 -16.86 -1.99
N VAL A 481 14.57 -16.96 -0.69
CA VAL A 481 13.72 -16.38 0.36
C VAL A 481 14.06 -14.89 0.45
N PRO A 482 13.09 -13.97 0.34
CA PRO A 482 13.33 -12.54 0.46
C PRO A 482 14.03 -12.17 1.76
N VAL A 483 15.19 -11.51 1.64
CA VAL A 483 15.91 -10.91 2.76
C VAL A 483 15.64 -9.41 2.74
N PHE A 484 15.21 -8.87 3.88
CA PHE A 484 14.99 -7.45 4.11
C PHE A 484 16.03 -6.91 5.09
N PRO A 485 17.18 -6.40 4.60
CA PRO A 485 18.18 -5.78 5.46
C PRO A 485 17.69 -4.44 5.98
N ILE A 486 17.82 -4.23 7.28
CA ILE A 486 17.65 -2.95 7.94
C ILE A 486 19.04 -2.37 8.17
N LEU A 487 19.34 -1.29 7.47
CA LEU A 487 20.57 -0.53 7.63
C LEU A 487 20.48 0.26 8.93
N PHE A 488 21.31 -0.11 9.89
CA PHE A 488 21.46 0.59 11.14
C PHE A 488 22.93 0.99 11.32
N GLY A 489 23.23 2.06 12.05
CA GLY A 489 24.62 2.49 12.25
C GLY A 489 25.44 2.62 10.95
N GLU A 490 26.58 1.93 10.90
CA GLU A 490 27.57 1.99 9.80
C GLU A 490 27.51 0.73 8.90
N ALA A 491 26.32 0.14 8.73
CA ALA A 491 26.14 -1.06 7.91
C ALA A 491 26.66 -0.87 6.47
N ALA A 492 27.21 -1.95 5.89
CA ALA A 492 27.69 -2.00 4.51
C ALA A 492 26.54 -1.87 3.51
N GLU A 493 26.09 -0.64 3.24
CA GLU A 493 24.90 -0.33 2.42
C GLU A 493 24.93 -1.04 1.07
N GLN A 494 26.06 -1.02 0.36
CA GLN A 494 26.20 -1.67 -0.94
C GLN A 494 26.03 -3.19 -0.86
N GLU A 495 26.63 -3.84 0.14
CA GLU A 495 26.51 -5.29 0.32
C GLU A 495 25.08 -5.68 0.70
N MET A 496 24.44 -4.91 1.57
CA MET A 496 23.05 -5.15 1.99
C MET A 496 22.07 -4.94 0.85
N THR A 497 22.26 -3.91 0.02
CA THR A 497 21.47 -3.72 -1.20
C THR A 497 21.63 -4.90 -2.15
N GLU A 498 22.83 -5.44 -2.28
CA GLU A 498 23.07 -6.61 -3.11
C GLU A 498 22.46 -7.90 -2.54
N VAL A 499 22.53 -8.11 -1.21
CA VAL A 499 21.81 -9.20 -0.52
C VAL A 499 20.31 -9.12 -0.78
N ALA A 500 19.70 -7.94 -0.65
CA ALA A 500 18.29 -7.73 -0.93
C ALA A 500 17.97 -8.04 -2.41
N ALA A 501 18.78 -7.54 -3.34
CA ALA A 501 18.56 -7.71 -4.78
C ALA A 501 18.60 -9.20 -5.21
N ILE A 502 19.62 -9.96 -4.79
CA ILE A 502 19.75 -11.37 -5.19
C ILE A 502 18.68 -12.27 -4.54
N THR A 503 18.06 -11.80 -3.45
CA THR A 503 17.03 -12.56 -2.73
C THR A 503 15.60 -12.06 -3.00
N ARG A 504 15.42 -11.04 -3.86
CA ARG A 504 14.12 -10.40 -4.14
C ARG A 504 13.48 -9.74 -2.90
N GLY A 505 14.31 -9.13 -2.05
CA GLY A 505 13.88 -8.31 -0.93
C GLY A 505 14.11 -6.82 -1.16
N GLN A 506 14.12 -6.04 -0.08
CA GLN A 506 14.35 -4.59 -0.12
C GLN A 506 15.11 -4.14 1.14
N THR A 507 16.04 -3.20 0.97
CA THR A 507 16.75 -2.56 2.08
C THR A 507 15.92 -1.43 2.68
N TRP A 508 15.97 -1.30 4.01
CA TRP A 508 15.32 -0.23 4.78
C TRP A 508 16.36 0.56 5.54
N ASP A 509 16.38 1.88 5.36
CA ASP A 509 17.31 2.76 6.07
C ASP A 509 16.72 3.21 7.42
N ALA A 510 17.34 2.77 8.51
CA ALA A 510 17.00 3.15 9.87
C ALA A 510 18.08 4.01 10.56
N ARG A 511 19.08 4.51 9.82
CA ARG A 511 20.18 5.33 10.38
C ARG A 511 19.70 6.63 11.00
N ASN A 512 18.59 7.18 10.49
CA ASN A 512 17.95 8.40 11.01
C ASN A 512 17.11 8.16 12.29
N GLY A 513 17.22 6.99 12.91
CA GLY A 513 16.68 6.73 14.26
C GLY A 513 15.26 6.15 14.31
N ASP A 514 14.71 5.70 13.18
CA ASP A 514 13.34 5.15 13.13
C ASP A 514 13.31 3.64 12.83
N LEU A 515 13.99 2.89 13.69
CA LEU A 515 14.04 1.43 13.60
C LEU A 515 12.65 0.78 13.75
N THR A 516 11.79 1.38 14.59
CA THR A 516 10.40 0.93 14.77
C THR A 516 9.61 1.03 13.48
N ARG A 517 9.74 2.13 12.74
CA ARG A 517 9.12 2.29 11.42
C ARG A 517 9.64 1.29 10.41
N ALA A 518 10.96 1.08 10.33
CA ALA A 518 11.53 0.10 9.41
C ALA A 518 10.95 -1.31 9.65
N PHE A 519 10.91 -1.77 10.91
CA PHE A 519 10.29 -3.04 11.25
C PHE A 519 8.81 -3.09 10.88
N CYS A 520 8.06 -2.03 11.18
CA CYS A 520 6.63 -1.92 10.87
C CYS A 520 6.37 -1.97 9.35
N GLN A 521 7.17 -1.27 8.54
CA GLN A 521 7.06 -1.27 7.08
C GLN A 521 7.34 -2.65 6.48
N ILE A 522 8.32 -3.37 7.01
CA ILE A 522 8.64 -4.73 6.57
C ILE A 522 7.48 -5.70 6.81
N ARG A 523 6.61 -5.46 7.80
CA ARG A 523 5.42 -6.32 8.06
C ARG A 523 4.49 -6.43 6.86
N GLY A 524 4.46 -5.44 5.97
CA GLY A 524 3.66 -5.49 4.73
C GLY A 524 4.15 -6.54 3.72
N TYR A 525 5.39 -7.01 3.87
CA TYR A 525 6.03 -8.00 3.01
C TYR A 525 6.01 -9.42 3.61
N GLN A 526 5.26 -9.60 4.71
CA GLN A 526 5.26 -10.82 5.53
C GLN A 526 3.94 -11.55 5.54
#